data_AF-A0A9J9GJS1-F1
#
_entry.id   AF-A0A9J9GJS1-F1
#
_cell.length_a   1.000
_cell.length_b   1.000
_cell.length_c   1.000
_cell.angle_alpha   90.00
_cell.angle_beta   90.00
_cell.angle_gamma   90.00
#
_symmetry.space_group_name_H-M   'P 1'
#
loop_
_entity.id
_entity.type
_entity.pdbx_description
1 polymer ?
#
loop_
_entity_poly.entity_id
_entity_poly.type
_entity_poly.pdbx_seq_one_letter_code
_entity_poly.pdbx_strand_id
1 'polypeptide(L)'
;MVTFKALRTAAVAGLMVVLAGCQSSGSSSSGGVDPRLANNQDVEFFNKSGWQACAGGAALGALACAVSNSSNKAVCMAAAAVAGCGVGIGANAYLDNQRKKYASKELQLDAAIKDVENENARIQNATNVAKSVIASDKQTLASIEKEMAAKTAKKEVVQKQIKGVDANIAYLRNTITDMKKHEKQWQDVSASMDKTGSDTKNLDSKIALMHDKIGSLQGELDSLYTQRTALKVG
;
A
#
# COMPACT_ATOMS: atom_id res chain seq x y z
N MET A 1 -8.85 35.69 -54.80
CA MET A 1 -7.49 35.10 -54.76
C MET A 1 -7.44 34.13 -53.61
N VAL A 2 -7.47 32.84 -53.92
CA VAL A 2 -7.41 31.72 -52.99
C VAL A 2 -6.13 30.96 -53.32
N THR A 3 -5.18 30.90 -52.40
CA THR A 3 -3.97 30.09 -52.53
C THR A 3 -3.99 29.02 -51.44
N PHE A 4 -4.60 27.88 -51.78
CA PHE A 4 -4.48 26.61 -51.08
C PHE A 4 -3.43 25.76 -51.80
N LYS A 5 -2.32 25.41 -51.15
CA LYS A 5 -1.63 24.12 -51.37
C LYS A 5 -0.50 23.86 -50.37
N ALA A 6 -0.36 22.55 -50.12
CA ALA A 6 0.68 21.82 -49.39
C ALA A 6 0.41 21.64 -47.89
N LEU A 7 -0.37 20.63 -47.52
CA LEU A 7 0.10 19.27 -47.17
C LEU A 7 1.14 19.26 -46.04
N ARG A 8 0.74 18.76 -44.87
CA ARG A 8 1.46 17.73 -44.13
C ARG A 8 0.54 17.04 -43.11
N THR A 9 0.04 15.90 -43.56
CA THR A 9 0.02 14.62 -42.83
C THR A 9 -0.41 14.59 -41.37
N ALA A 10 -1.62 14.06 -41.21
CA ALA A 10 -2.13 13.23 -40.12
C ALA A 10 -1.13 12.76 -39.05
N ALA A 11 -1.46 13.10 -37.80
CA ALA A 11 -1.27 12.23 -36.64
C ALA A 11 -2.38 12.54 -35.63
N VAL A 12 -3.60 12.09 -35.93
CA VAL A 12 -4.65 11.93 -34.92
C VAL A 12 -4.25 10.75 -34.05
N ALA A 13 -3.38 10.99 -33.07
CA ALA A 13 -3.14 10.05 -31.99
C ALA A 13 -4.26 10.24 -30.96
N GLY A 14 -5.38 9.56 -31.20
CA GLY A 14 -6.43 9.35 -30.21
C GLY A 14 -5.84 8.59 -29.03
N LEU A 15 -5.44 9.32 -28.00
CA LEU A 15 -5.21 8.74 -26.68
C LEU A 15 -6.59 8.53 -26.06
N MET A 16 -7.18 7.36 -26.36
CA MET A 16 -8.28 6.82 -25.57
C MET A 16 -7.78 6.69 -24.14
N VAL A 17 -8.04 7.72 -23.34
CA VAL A 17 -7.97 7.64 -21.89
C VAL A 17 -9.02 6.60 -21.51
N VAL A 18 -8.57 5.37 -21.26
CA VAL A 18 -9.37 4.39 -20.55
C VAL A 18 -9.48 4.91 -19.12
N LEU A 19 -10.41 5.84 -18.90
CA LEU A 19 -11.01 6.06 -17.61
C LEU A 19 -11.76 4.78 -17.28
N ALA A 20 -11.07 3.81 -16.69
CA ALA A 20 -11.70 2.82 -15.83
C ALA A 20 -12.11 3.56 -14.53
N GLY A 21 -13.07 4.47 -14.66
CA GLY A 21 -13.78 5.06 -13.54
C GLY A 21 -14.65 3.97 -12.91
N CYS A 22 -14.51 3.82 -11.59
CA CYS A 22 -15.32 2.95 -10.75
C CYS A 22 -16.81 3.07 -11.09
N GLN A 23 -17.36 2.00 -11.64
CA GLN A 23 -18.80 1.79 -11.57
C GLN A 23 -19.09 1.27 -10.16
N SER A 24 -19.52 2.19 -9.30
CA SER A 24 -20.16 1.89 -8.03
C SER A 24 -21.46 1.13 -8.32
N SER A 25 -21.37 -0.20 -8.28
CA SER A 25 -22.53 -1.08 -8.19
C SER A 25 -22.50 -1.68 -6.80
N GLY A 26 -23.41 -1.20 -5.95
CA GLY A 26 -23.69 -1.82 -4.68
C GLY A 26 -24.15 -3.28 -4.86
N SER A 27 -24.04 -4.01 -3.75
CA SER A 27 -24.59 -5.34 -3.51
C SER A 27 -23.60 -6.51 -3.65
N SER A 28 -23.61 -7.32 -2.59
CA SER A 28 -23.06 -8.68 -2.47
C SER A 28 -21.62 -8.78 -1.96
N SER A 29 -21.45 -8.88 -0.63
CA SER A 29 -20.35 -9.66 -0.05
C SER A 29 -20.38 -11.06 -0.67
N SER A 30 -19.48 -11.28 -1.63
CA SER A 30 -19.48 -12.38 -2.58
C SER A 30 -18.22 -13.23 -2.43
N GLY A 31 -17.94 -13.78 -1.24
CA GLY A 31 -16.81 -14.71 -1.05
C GLY A 31 -15.43 -14.18 -1.49
N GLY A 32 -15.29 -12.85 -1.61
CA GLY A 32 -14.08 -12.14 -1.98
C GLY A 32 -13.62 -11.22 -0.84
N VAL A 33 -12.51 -10.54 -1.07
CA VAL A 33 -11.89 -9.61 -0.10
C VAL A 33 -12.89 -8.51 0.31
N ASP A 34 -12.94 -8.20 1.60
CA ASP A 34 -13.79 -7.15 2.17
C ASP A 34 -13.52 -5.81 1.44
N PRO A 35 -14.56 -5.11 0.96
CA PRO A 35 -14.40 -3.85 0.23
C PRO A 35 -13.64 -2.78 1.02
N ARG A 36 -13.66 -2.81 2.35
CA ARG A 36 -12.87 -1.89 3.17
C ARG A 36 -11.37 -2.11 3.00
N LEU A 37 -10.93 -3.34 2.77
CA LEU A 37 -9.53 -3.63 2.42
C LEU A 37 -9.24 -3.27 0.98
N ALA A 38 -10.09 -3.73 0.05
CA ALA A 38 -9.84 -3.59 -1.38
C ALA A 38 -9.92 -2.14 -1.89
N ASN A 39 -10.73 -1.28 -1.25
CA ASN A 39 -10.94 0.11 -1.66
C ASN A 39 -10.19 1.12 -0.78
N ASN A 40 -9.34 0.67 0.15
CA ASN A 40 -8.54 1.57 0.96
C ASN A 40 -7.15 1.77 0.32
N GLN A 41 -6.81 3.03 0.03
CA GLN A 41 -5.57 3.38 -0.68
C GLN A 41 -4.30 2.95 0.05
N ASP A 42 -4.27 3.05 1.39
CA ASP A 42 -3.10 2.67 2.18
C ASP A 42 -2.94 1.15 2.25
N VAL A 43 -4.05 0.42 2.38
CA VAL A 43 -4.05 -1.05 2.33
C VAL A 43 -3.64 -1.54 0.94
N GLU A 44 -4.17 -0.94 -0.13
CA GLU A 44 -3.85 -1.27 -1.51
C GLU A 44 -2.38 -0.96 -1.85
N PHE A 45 -1.82 0.12 -1.30
CA PHE A 45 -0.41 0.49 -1.46
C PHE A 45 0.52 -0.66 -1.02
N PHE A 46 0.26 -1.25 0.14
CA PHE A 46 1.04 -2.39 0.64
C PHE A 46 0.64 -3.73 -0.02
N ASN A 47 -0.58 -3.86 -0.55
CA ASN A 47 -1.02 -5.13 -1.14
C ASN A 47 -0.58 -5.31 -2.59
N LYS A 48 -0.64 -4.25 -3.42
CA LYS A 48 -0.27 -4.31 -4.84
C LYS A 48 1.24 -4.25 -5.08
N SER A 49 2.05 -4.39 -4.03
CA SER A 49 3.50 -4.21 -3.99
C SER A 49 3.93 -2.80 -4.40
N GLY A 50 4.76 -2.17 -3.56
CA GLY A 50 5.13 -0.75 -3.68
C GLY A 50 5.52 -0.28 -5.08
N TRP A 51 6.02 -1.13 -5.99
CA TRP A 51 6.35 -0.75 -7.37
C TRP A 51 5.14 -0.49 -8.29
N GLN A 52 4.02 -1.21 -8.16
CA GLN A 52 2.80 -0.95 -8.97
C GLN A 52 2.06 0.29 -8.46
N ALA A 53 1.99 0.43 -7.13
CA ALA A 53 1.50 1.65 -6.51
C ALA A 53 2.41 2.84 -6.85
N CYS A 54 3.73 2.61 -6.92
CA CYS A 54 4.70 3.59 -7.37
C CYS A 54 4.57 3.95 -8.85
N ALA A 55 4.24 3.00 -9.73
CA ALA A 55 3.98 3.29 -11.14
C ALA A 55 2.71 4.15 -11.32
N GLY A 56 1.66 3.88 -10.54
CA GLY A 56 0.46 4.71 -10.49
C GLY A 56 0.73 6.11 -9.92
N GLY A 57 1.50 6.20 -8.83
CA GLY A 57 1.92 7.47 -8.22
C GLY A 57 2.90 8.26 -9.08
N ALA A 58 3.79 7.59 -9.82
CA ALA A 58 4.69 8.19 -10.78
C ALA A 58 3.93 8.72 -12.00
N ALA A 59 2.84 8.09 -12.44
CA ALA A 59 1.98 8.64 -13.47
C ALA A 59 1.30 9.95 -13.00
N LEU A 60 0.78 9.98 -11.78
CA LEU A 60 0.18 11.20 -11.19
C LEU A 60 1.23 12.28 -10.90
N GLY A 61 2.39 11.91 -10.38
CA GLY A 61 3.54 12.79 -10.16
C GLY A 61 4.13 13.31 -11.47
N ALA A 62 4.11 12.51 -12.54
CA ALA A 62 4.46 12.91 -13.89
C ALA A 62 3.50 13.96 -14.43
N LEU A 63 2.20 13.82 -14.18
CA LEU A 63 1.20 14.82 -14.54
C LEU A 63 1.39 16.12 -13.74
N ALA A 64 1.63 16.02 -12.43
CA ALA A 64 1.92 17.19 -11.59
C ALA A 64 3.20 17.93 -12.02
N CYS A 65 4.24 17.20 -12.42
CA CYS A 65 5.50 17.75 -12.93
C CYS A 65 5.45 18.19 -14.40
N ALA A 66 4.53 17.64 -15.19
CA ALA A 66 4.28 18.09 -16.56
C ALA A 66 3.59 19.46 -16.56
N VAL A 67 2.73 19.73 -15.57
CA VAL A 67 2.01 20.99 -15.38
C VAL A 67 2.84 22.02 -14.59
N SER A 68 3.84 21.59 -13.81
CA SER A 68 4.71 22.53 -13.09
C SER A 68 5.69 23.25 -14.01
N ASN A 69 5.96 24.53 -13.72
CA ASN A 69 6.90 25.37 -14.46
C ASN A 69 8.36 25.08 -14.06
N SER A 70 8.67 23.80 -13.81
CA SER A 70 10.00 23.32 -13.46
C SER A 70 10.90 23.37 -14.69
N SER A 71 12.05 24.04 -14.56
CA SER A 71 13.12 24.05 -15.56
C SER A 71 13.74 22.68 -15.82
N ASN A 72 13.43 21.68 -14.98
CA ASN A 72 13.96 20.33 -15.12
C ASN A 72 12.88 19.29 -14.79
N LYS A 73 11.96 19.09 -15.73
CA LYS A 73 10.80 18.20 -15.58
C LYS A 73 11.19 16.76 -15.22
N ALA A 74 12.29 16.25 -15.75
CA ALA A 74 12.82 14.92 -15.42
C ALA A 74 13.21 14.79 -13.93
N VAL A 75 13.82 15.83 -13.36
CA VAL A 75 14.18 15.87 -11.93
C VAL A 75 12.92 15.98 -11.07
N CYS A 76 11.94 16.77 -11.50
CA CYS A 76 10.64 16.85 -10.83
C CYS A 76 9.93 15.48 -10.83
N MET A 77 9.90 14.78 -11.97
CA MET A 77 9.26 13.47 -12.10
C MET A 77 9.94 12.41 -11.23
N ALA A 78 11.28 12.36 -11.26
CA ALA A 78 12.05 11.49 -10.37
C ALA A 78 11.81 11.84 -8.90
N ALA A 79 11.71 13.13 -8.59
CA ALA A 79 11.48 13.58 -7.23
C ALA A 79 10.09 13.21 -6.70
N ALA A 80 9.05 13.39 -7.51
CA ALA A 80 7.67 13.05 -7.20
C ALA A 80 7.47 11.54 -7.09
N ALA A 81 8.14 10.75 -7.94
CA ALA A 81 8.12 9.30 -7.85
C ALA A 81 8.67 8.83 -6.50
N VAL A 82 9.85 9.28 -6.07
CA VAL A 82 10.40 8.83 -4.78
C VAL A 82 9.59 9.36 -3.59
N ALA A 83 9.07 10.59 -3.66
CA ALA A 83 8.21 11.13 -2.60
C ALA A 83 6.90 10.34 -2.43
N GLY A 84 6.38 9.74 -3.51
CA GLY A 84 5.17 8.91 -3.46
C GLY A 84 5.43 7.46 -3.01
N CYS A 85 6.63 6.92 -3.25
CA CYS A 85 6.92 5.50 -3.10
C CYS A 85 7.79 5.16 -1.87
N GLY A 86 8.40 6.17 -1.25
CA GLY A 86 9.31 5.98 -0.11
C GLY A 86 10.42 4.99 -0.43
N VAL A 87 10.65 4.04 0.47
CA VAL A 87 11.64 2.95 0.29
C VAL A 87 11.14 1.77 -0.53
N GLY A 88 9.90 1.78 -1.04
CA GLY A 88 9.34 0.67 -1.82
C GLY A 88 10.10 0.35 -3.12
N ILE A 89 10.94 1.28 -3.58
CA ILE A 89 11.89 1.11 -4.70
C ILE A 89 13.22 0.42 -4.30
N GLY A 90 13.42 0.14 -3.02
CA GLY A 90 14.64 -0.40 -2.42
C GLY A 90 15.53 0.67 -1.78
N ALA A 91 16.23 0.29 -0.71
CA ALA A 91 17.09 1.17 0.08
C ALA A 91 18.19 1.87 -0.75
N ASN A 92 18.85 1.12 -1.64
CA ASN A 92 19.92 1.68 -2.48
C ASN A 92 19.41 2.73 -3.48
N ALA A 93 18.29 2.45 -4.15
CA ALA A 93 17.68 3.38 -5.10
C ALA A 93 17.14 4.63 -4.39
N TYR A 94 16.55 4.44 -3.21
CA TYR A 94 16.12 5.54 -2.35
C TYR A 94 17.30 6.44 -1.96
N LEU A 95 18.40 5.86 -1.44
CA LEU A 95 19.59 6.61 -1.03
C LEU A 95 20.27 7.33 -2.21
N ASP A 96 20.35 6.69 -3.38
CA ASP A 96 20.89 7.34 -4.59
C ASP A 96 20.06 8.59 -4.96
N ASN A 97 18.74 8.50 -4.86
CA ASN A 97 17.87 9.65 -5.07
C ASN A 97 18.05 10.72 -3.98
N GLN A 98 18.17 10.35 -2.69
CA GLN A 98 18.41 11.31 -1.62
C GLN A 98 19.71 12.10 -1.84
N ARG A 99 20.78 11.43 -2.26
CA ARG A 99 22.08 12.05 -2.58
C ARG A 99 22.00 13.03 -3.74
N LYS A 100 21.12 12.77 -4.72
CA LYS A 100 20.86 13.68 -5.84
C LYS A 100 20.03 14.90 -5.44
N LYS A 101 19.09 14.73 -4.49
CA LYS A 101 18.18 15.79 -4.04
C LYS A 101 18.78 16.74 -3.01
N TYR A 102 19.59 16.21 -2.09
CA TYR A 102 20.00 16.94 -0.89
C TYR A 102 21.50 17.15 -0.84
N ALA A 103 21.90 18.38 -0.55
CA ALA A 103 23.29 18.81 -0.56
C ALA A 103 24.11 18.30 0.65
N SER A 104 23.47 17.95 1.77
CA SER A 104 24.14 17.48 2.99
C SER A 104 23.54 16.19 3.54
N LYS A 105 24.32 15.47 4.35
CA LYS A 105 23.86 14.24 5.04
C LYS A 105 22.76 14.51 6.05
N GLU A 106 22.81 15.64 6.74
CA GLU A 106 21.78 16.10 7.67
C GLU A 106 20.43 16.24 6.96
N LEU A 107 20.40 16.92 5.80
CA LEU A 107 19.19 17.07 4.99
C LEU A 107 18.67 15.72 4.47
N GLN A 108 19.57 14.79 4.11
CA GLN A 108 19.17 13.43 3.72
C GLN A 108 18.53 12.67 4.89
N LEU A 109 19.09 12.82 6.10
CA LEU A 109 18.60 12.17 7.31
C LEU A 109 17.25 12.73 7.73
N ASP A 110 17.09 14.05 7.76
CA ASP A 110 15.82 14.70 8.07
C ASP A 110 14.71 14.28 7.09
N ALA A 111 15.06 14.19 5.81
CA ALA A 111 14.14 13.68 4.81
C ALA A 111 13.77 12.21 5.03
N ALA A 112 14.74 11.35 5.38
CA ALA A 112 14.47 9.95 5.73
C ALA A 112 13.59 9.80 6.96
N ILE A 113 13.80 10.61 8.00
CA ILE A 113 12.94 10.63 9.19
C ILE A 113 11.51 10.99 8.79
N LYS A 114 11.34 12.05 8.01
CA LYS A 114 10.01 12.49 7.54
C LYS A 114 9.32 11.44 6.68
N ASP A 115 10.05 10.76 5.81
CA ASP A 115 9.52 9.72 4.94
C ASP A 115 9.09 8.47 5.75
N VAL A 116 9.87 8.06 6.76
CA VAL A 116 9.46 7.00 7.72
C VAL A 116 8.24 7.42 8.54
N GLU A 117 8.13 8.67 8.95
CA GLU A 117 6.96 9.18 9.68
C GLU A 117 5.69 9.12 8.84
N ASN A 118 5.77 9.54 7.58
CA ASN A 118 4.66 9.44 6.63
C ASN A 118 4.25 7.99 6.42
N GLU A 119 5.21 7.08 6.31
CA GLU A 119 4.92 5.66 6.15
C GLU A 119 4.32 5.03 7.40
N ASN A 120 4.79 5.40 8.60
CA ASN A 120 4.17 5.02 9.86
C ASN A 120 2.70 5.46 9.94
N ALA A 121 2.36 6.64 9.41
CA ALA A 121 0.98 7.10 9.34
C ALA A 121 0.14 6.23 8.39
N ARG A 122 0.68 5.87 7.21
CA ARG A 122 0.02 4.95 6.27
C ARG A 122 -0.19 3.56 6.88
N ILE A 123 0.83 3.02 7.54
CA ILE A 123 0.73 1.73 8.25
C ILE A 123 -0.33 1.79 9.34
N GLN A 124 -0.42 2.89 10.08
CA GLN A 124 -1.46 3.05 11.10
C GLN A 124 -2.87 3.10 10.48
N ASN A 125 -3.07 3.83 9.38
CA ASN A 125 -4.34 3.86 8.68
C ASN A 125 -4.74 2.47 8.17
N ALA A 126 -3.82 1.78 7.49
CA ALA A 126 -4.03 0.42 7.01
C ALA A 126 -4.34 -0.55 8.16
N THR A 127 -3.64 -0.41 9.29
CA THR A 127 -3.86 -1.19 10.51
C THR A 127 -5.25 -0.95 11.09
N ASN A 128 -5.73 0.29 11.15
CA ASN A 128 -7.06 0.61 11.69
C ASN A 128 -8.17 -0.04 10.85
N VAL A 129 -8.04 0.02 9.53
CA VAL A 129 -8.97 -0.63 8.59
C VAL A 129 -8.91 -2.15 8.74
N ALA A 130 -7.71 -2.72 8.75
CA ALA A 130 -7.51 -4.15 8.91
C ALA A 130 -8.08 -4.68 10.24
N LYS A 131 -7.88 -3.96 11.36
CA LYS A 131 -8.46 -4.31 12.66
C LYS A 131 -9.99 -4.30 12.64
N SER A 132 -10.61 -3.34 11.96
CA SER A 132 -12.07 -3.30 11.79
C SER A 132 -12.60 -4.52 11.02
N VAL A 133 -11.89 -4.95 9.96
CA VAL A 133 -12.24 -6.13 9.17
C VAL A 133 -12.02 -7.41 9.97
N ILE A 134 -10.88 -7.53 10.65
CA ILE A 134 -10.58 -8.66 11.54
C ILE A 134 -11.66 -8.81 12.63
N ALA A 135 -12.11 -7.71 13.25
CA ALA A 135 -13.18 -7.75 14.23
C ALA A 135 -14.51 -8.25 13.63
N SER A 136 -14.83 -7.82 12.40
CA SER A 136 -16.03 -8.27 11.68
C SER A 136 -15.95 -9.76 11.31
N ASP A 137 -14.77 -10.22 10.91
CA ASP A 137 -14.52 -11.63 10.59
C ASP A 137 -14.61 -12.50 11.85
N LYS A 138 -14.02 -12.07 12.98
CA LYS A 138 -14.16 -12.76 14.29
C LYS A 138 -15.63 -12.90 14.70
N GLN A 139 -16.44 -11.84 14.52
CA GLN A 139 -17.88 -11.91 14.77
C GLN A 139 -18.60 -12.88 13.83
N THR A 140 -18.21 -12.90 12.56
CA THR A 140 -18.76 -13.83 11.56
C THR A 140 -18.47 -15.28 11.96
N LEU A 141 -17.24 -15.59 12.34
CA LEU A 141 -16.83 -16.91 12.81
C LEU A 141 -17.61 -17.35 14.07
N ALA A 142 -17.78 -16.44 15.03
CA ALA A 142 -18.57 -16.71 16.23
C ALA A 142 -20.07 -16.94 15.93
N SER A 143 -20.64 -16.26 14.93
CA SER A 143 -22.02 -16.50 14.48
C SER A 143 -22.17 -17.89 13.86
N ILE A 144 -21.23 -18.26 12.98
CA ILE A 144 -21.19 -19.59 12.35
C ILE A 144 -21.10 -20.68 13.42
N GLU A 145 -20.23 -20.51 14.42
CA GLU A 145 -20.09 -21.47 15.51
C GLU A 145 -21.42 -21.71 16.23
N LYS A 146 -22.14 -20.63 16.56
CA LYS A 146 -23.46 -20.70 17.20
C LYS A 146 -24.50 -21.37 16.32
N GLU A 147 -24.56 -21.03 15.04
CA GLU A 147 -25.50 -21.64 14.08
C GLU A 147 -25.23 -23.13 13.86
N MET A 148 -23.96 -23.54 13.85
CA MET A 148 -23.58 -24.96 13.77
C MET A 148 -23.97 -25.71 15.05
N ALA A 149 -23.73 -25.12 16.22
CA ALA A 149 -24.14 -25.69 17.50
C ALA A 149 -25.67 -25.84 17.61
N ALA A 150 -26.42 -24.86 17.08
CA ALA A 150 -27.88 -24.88 17.01
C ALA A 150 -28.44 -25.79 15.89
N LYS A 151 -27.59 -26.36 15.03
CA LYS A 151 -27.97 -27.14 13.84
C LYS A 151 -28.86 -26.37 12.85
N THR A 152 -28.76 -25.04 12.85
CA THR A 152 -29.51 -24.14 11.94
C THR A 152 -28.65 -23.62 10.78
N ALA A 153 -27.35 -23.91 10.79
CA ALA A 153 -26.41 -23.49 9.78
C ALA A 153 -26.76 -24.05 8.39
N LYS A 154 -26.86 -23.16 7.39
CA LYS A 154 -26.98 -23.55 5.98
C LYS A 154 -25.59 -23.72 5.38
N LYS A 155 -25.29 -24.92 4.87
CA LYS A 155 -23.94 -25.29 4.39
C LYS A 155 -23.38 -24.31 3.37
N GLU A 156 -24.19 -23.87 2.42
CA GLU A 156 -23.79 -22.93 1.36
C GLU A 156 -23.46 -21.54 1.93
N VAL A 157 -24.21 -21.08 2.94
CA VAL A 157 -24.00 -19.78 3.60
C VAL A 157 -22.71 -19.81 4.40
N VAL A 158 -22.51 -20.85 5.21
CA VAL A 158 -21.28 -21.04 6.01
C VAL A 158 -20.06 -21.11 5.11
N GLN A 159 -20.10 -21.93 4.05
CA GLN A 159 -18.98 -22.04 3.11
C GLN A 159 -18.65 -20.70 2.45
N LYS A 160 -19.67 -19.91 2.10
CA LYS A 160 -19.47 -18.60 1.50
C LYS A 160 -18.83 -17.62 2.48
N GLN A 161 -19.29 -17.57 3.73
CA GLN A 161 -18.73 -16.69 4.76
C GLN A 161 -17.28 -17.06 5.07
N ILE A 162 -16.98 -18.36 5.21
CA ILE A 162 -15.62 -18.84 5.48
C ILE A 162 -14.67 -18.50 4.32
N LYS A 163 -15.12 -18.65 3.07
CA LYS A 163 -14.32 -18.20 1.91
C LYS A 163 -14.00 -16.70 1.96
N GLY A 164 -14.94 -15.87 2.41
CA GLY A 164 -14.70 -14.44 2.60
C GLY A 164 -13.63 -14.17 3.67
N VAL A 165 -13.75 -14.82 4.83
CA VAL A 165 -12.75 -14.72 5.91
C VAL A 165 -11.37 -15.21 5.44
N ASP A 166 -11.30 -16.33 4.71
CA ASP A 166 -10.05 -16.87 4.16
C ASP A 166 -9.41 -15.89 3.16
N ALA A 167 -10.22 -15.26 2.30
CA ALA A 167 -9.74 -14.24 1.38
C ALA A 167 -9.18 -13.01 2.11
N ASN A 168 -9.87 -12.55 3.17
CA ASN A 168 -9.39 -11.44 4.01
C ASN A 168 -8.07 -11.81 4.70
N ILE A 169 -7.96 -13.01 5.26
CA ILE A 169 -6.73 -13.48 5.92
C ILE A 169 -5.57 -13.49 4.93
N ALA A 170 -5.76 -14.06 3.73
CA ALA A 170 -4.72 -14.09 2.70
C ALA A 170 -4.29 -12.68 2.27
N TYR A 171 -5.26 -11.79 2.08
CA TYR A 171 -5.01 -10.41 1.69
C TYR A 171 -4.23 -9.64 2.77
N LEU A 172 -4.62 -9.78 4.04
CA LEU A 172 -3.94 -9.14 5.17
C LEU A 172 -2.53 -9.71 5.40
N ARG A 173 -2.32 -11.01 5.18
CA ARG A 173 -0.97 -11.62 5.23
C ARG A 173 -0.03 -11.02 4.20
N ASN A 174 -0.49 -10.83 2.96
CA ASN A 174 0.30 -10.20 1.92
C ASN A 174 0.63 -8.74 2.29
N THR A 175 -0.36 -8.01 2.79
CA THR A 175 -0.21 -6.62 3.25
C THR A 175 0.87 -6.50 4.35
N ILE A 176 0.82 -7.35 5.38
CA ILE A 176 1.83 -7.40 6.44
C ILE A 176 3.21 -7.78 5.90
N THR A 177 3.28 -8.69 4.93
CA THR A 177 4.54 -9.11 4.31
C THR A 177 5.23 -7.94 3.61
N ASP A 178 4.48 -7.11 2.89
CA ASP A 178 5.03 -5.92 2.23
C ASP A 178 5.42 -4.83 3.24
N MET A 179 4.61 -4.61 4.29
CA MET A 179 4.99 -3.69 5.39
C MET A 179 6.33 -4.09 6.04
N LYS A 180 6.55 -5.40 6.29
CA LYS A 180 7.83 -5.91 6.83
C LYS A 180 8.98 -5.74 5.86
N LYS A 181 8.72 -5.85 4.56
CA LYS A 181 9.74 -5.59 3.54
C LYS A 181 10.17 -4.12 3.56
N HIS A 182 9.23 -3.20 3.68
CA HIS A 182 9.52 -1.77 3.81
C HIS A 182 10.25 -1.45 5.12
N GLU A 183 9.84 -2.04 6.25
CA GLU A 183 10.57 -1.96 7.51
C GLU A 183 12.05 -2.36 7.34
N LYS A 184 12.30 -3.50 6.68
CA LYS A 184 13.65 -3.96 6.40
C LYS A 184 14.42 -2.99 5.48
N GLN A 185 13.77 -2.44 4.47
CA GLN A 185 14.40 -1.45 3.60
C GLN A 185 14.76 -0.17 4.37
N TRP A 186 13.94 0.26 5.33
CA TRP A 186 14.29 1.37 6.20
C TRP A 186 15.43 1.05 7.16
N GLN A 187 15.51 -0.16 7.69
CA GLN A 187 16.67 -0.62 8.47
C GLN A 187 17.96 -0.56 7.62
N ASP A 188 17.88 -0.99 6.36
CA ASP A 188 19.01 -0.92 5.42
C ASP A 188 19.40 0.54 5.11
N VAL A 189 18.43 1.44 4.95
CA VAL A 189 18.65 2.89 4.80
C VAL A 189 19.38 3.43 6.03
N SER A 190 18.84 3.19 7.23
CA SER A 190 19.43 3.66 8.49
C SER A 190 20.88 3.16 8.64
N ALA A 191 21.09 1.85 8.47
CA ALA A 191 22.42 1.25 8.55
C ALA A 191 23.41 1.84 7.52
N SER A 192 22.95 2.19 6.32
CA SER A 192 23.81 2.86 5.34
C SER A 192 24.13 4.30 5.72
N MET A 193 23.21 5.03 6.36
CA MET A 193 23.41 6.42 6.76
C MET A 193 24.34 6.50 7.97
N ASP A 194 24.17 5.60 8.94
CA ASP A 194 25.04 5.43 10.10
C ASP A 194 26.49 5.11 9.69
N LYS A 195 26.68 4.16 8.75
CA LYS A 195 28.01 3.85 8.17
C LYS A 195 28.71 5.05 7.53
N THR A 196 27.95 6.05 7.10
CA THR A 196 28.50 7.30 6.52
C THR A 196 28.65 8.41 7.56
N GLY A 197 28.40 8.14 8.83
CA GLY A 197 28.58 9.06 9.95
C GLY A 197 27.37 9.93 10.30
N SER A 198 26.16 9.53 9.92
CA SER A 198 24.91 10.24 10.31
C SER A 198 24.42 9.72 11.67
N ASP A 199 23.86 10.58 12.55
CA ASP A 199 23.24 10.14 13.81
C ASP A 199 21.82 9.62 13.57
N THR A 200 21.67 8.31 13.38
CA THR A 200 20.40 7.70 12.96
C THR A 200 19.43 7.40 14.10
N LYS A 201 19.73 7.74 15.36
CA LYS A 201 18.91 7.36 16.52
C LYS A 201 17.42 7.70 16.39
N ASN A 202 17.12 8.89 15.86
CA ASN A 202 15.73 9.30 15.62
C ASN A 202 15.08 8.43 14.54
N LEU A 203 15.78 8.23 13.41
CA LEU A 203 15.32 7.35 12.35
C LEU A 203 15.05 5.92 12.87
N ASP A 204 15.97 5.36 13.64
CA ASP A 204 15.85 4.04 14.26
C ASP A 204 14.64 3.94 15.20
N SER A 205 14.37 4.99 15.98
CA SER A 205 13.18 5.05 16.83
C SER A 205 11.88 5.03 16.02
N LYS A 206 11.83 5.71 14.86
CA LYS A 206 10.67 5.68 13.97
C LYS A 206 10.50 4.32 13.28
N ILE A 207 11.60 3.63 12.98
CA ILE A 207 11.57 2.26 12.45
C ILE A 207 11.09 1.26 13.53
N ALA A 208 11.52 1.43 14.78
CA ALA A 208 11.01 0.61 15.88
C ALA A 208 9.49 0.80 16.08
N LEU A 209 9.00 2.04 15.97
CA LEU A 209 7.56 2.32 15.99
C LEU A 209 6.81 1.63 14.83
N MET A 210 7.44 1.55 13.64
CA MET A 210 6.90 0.81 12.49
C MET A 210 6.79 -0.68 12.81
N HIS A 211 7.86 -1.27 13.36
CA HIS A 211 7.90 -2.66 13.79
C HIS A 211 6.77 -3.00 14.77
N ASP A 212 6.57 -2.17 15.80
CA ASP A 212 5.54 -2.39 16.82
C ASP A 212 4.11 -2.39 16.22
N LYS A 213 3.83 -1.47 15.30
CA LYS A 213 2.52 -1.42 14.61
C LYS A 213 2.28 -2.67 13.77
N ILE A 214 3.28 -3.10 13.00
CA ILE A 214 3.21 -4.31 12.18
C ILE A 214 3.01 -5.54 13.06
N GLY A 215 3.75 -5.66 14.16
CA GLY A 215 3.62 -6.74 15.13
C GLY A 215 2.24 -6.80 15.77
N SER A 216 1.67 -5.65 16.15
CA SER A 216 0.31 -5.56 16.69
C SER A 216 -0.73 -6.06 15.68
N LEU A 217 -0.64 -5.65 14.42
CA LEU A 217 -1.55 -6.11 13.37
C LEU A 217 -1.40 -7.60 13.09
N GLN A 218 -0.17 -8.12 13.08
CA GLN A 218 0.09 -9.54 12.89
C GLN A 218 -0.53 -10.39 14.01
N GLY A 219 -0.40 -9.98 15.27
CA GLY A 219 -1.00 -10.71 16.40
C GLY A 219 -2.52 -10.81 16.30
N GLU A 220 -3.19 -9.75 15.85
CA GLU A 220 -4.65 -9.76 15.61
C GLU A 220 -5.04 -10.71 14.47
N LEU A 221 -4.26 -10.73 13.39
CA LEU A 221 -4.48 -11.61 12.25
C LEU A 221 -4.25 -13.08 12.61
N ASP A 222 -3.20 -13.37 13.38
CA ASP A 222 -2.90 -14.72 13.85
C ASP A 222 -4.02 -15.23 14.78
N SER A 223 -4.54 -14.35 15.66
CA SER A 223 -5.71 -14.65 16.48
C SER A 223 -6.96 -14.99 15.64
N LEU A 224 -7.25 -14.24 14.58
CA LEU A 224 -8.34 -14.55 13.65
C LEU A 224 -8.11 -15.90 12.94
N TYR A 225 -6.89 -16.16 12.48
CA TYR A 225 -6.55 -17.41 11.80
C TYR A 225 -6.69 -18.63 12.72
N THR A 226 -6.32 -18.53 13.99
CA THR A 226 -6.55 -19.59 14.98
C THR A 226 -8.04 -19.86 15.17
N GLN A 227 -8.88 -18.83 15.30
CA GLN A 227 -10.34 -19.00 15.41
C GLN A 227 -10.92 -19.67 14.15
N ARG A 228 -10.48 -19.25 12.97
CA ARG A 228 -10.88 -19.86 11.70
C ARG A 228 -10.52 -21.36 11.71
N THR A 229 -9.27 -21.71 11.99
CA THR A 229 -8.81 -23.10 11.88
C THR A 229 -9.42 -24.03 12.93
N ALA A 230 -9.88 -23.50 14.07
CA ALA A 230 -10.61 -24.25 15.08
C ALA A 230 -12.04 -24.63 14.65
N LEU A 231 -12.67 -23.86 13.76
CA LEU A 231 -14.00 -24.15 13.24
C LEU A 231 -14.00 -25.40 12.35
N LYS A 232 -14.59 -26.48 12.85
CA LYS A 232 -14.78 -27.74 12.13
C LYS A 232 -16.01 -27.64 11.23
N VAL A 233 -15.80 -27.34 9.96
CA VAL A 233 -16.87 -27.33 8.94
C VAL A 233 -17.00 -28.73 8.37
N GLY A 234 -18.08 -29.44 8.69
CA GLY A 234 -18.41 -30.78 8.17
C GLY A 234 -19.17 -30.78 6.84
#